data_AF-A0A2T1NB37-F1
#
_entry.id   AF-A0A2T1NB37-F1
#
_cell.length_a   1.000
_cell.length_b   1.000
_cell.length_c   1.000
_cell.angle_alpha   90.00
_cell.angle_beta   90.00
_cell.angle_gamma   90.00
#
_symmetry.space_group_name_H-M   'P 1'
#
loop_
_entity.id
_entity.type
_entity.pdbx_description
1 polymer ?
#
loop_
_entity_poly.entity_id
_entity_poly.type
_entity_poly.pdbx_seq_one_letter_code
_entity_poly.pdbx_strand_id
1 'polypeptide(L)'
;MKNKLKSINRNYLRQKIKIKNFLFGDHNYKKFVIISRSRTGSTLLKALLNDHPNIICEGELFKVLNDKSCKTIWKTFYGKKPKKIQQVGFKLFYYHPFDEDKQVWDFIKNEKDVTIIHLVRENMLRAFVSQKIGEKTKKWTENINRPHKLELDNKKVSLDYDECLETFTKISSYESQVRKDFRDFNFVELSYEDLNKDKDNAIKPIFKALGVPYKKVKTVMKKQNSEHLYDLIQNYNELLNKFKDTEWEYLFK
;
A
#
# COMPACT_ATOMS: atom_id res chain seq x y z
N MET A 1 -14.46 -6.34 -28.56
CA MET A 1 -15.83 -6.38 -27.96
C MET A 1 -15.88 -6.89 -26.51
N LYS A 2 -15.30 -8.04 -26.14
CA LYS A 2 -15.39 -8.62 -24.77
C LYS A 2 -14.93 -7.70 -23.62
N ASN A 3 -13.89 -6.88 -23.82
CA ASN A 3 -13.39 -5.95 -22.79
C ASN A 3 -14.28 -4.70 -22.61
N LYS A 4 -14.92 -4.22 -23.69
CA LYS A 4 -15.85 -3.08 -23.67
C LYS A 4 -17.16 -3.47 -22.96
N LEU A 5 -17.69 -4.67 -23.24
CA LEU A 5 -18.85 -5.26 -22.56
C LEU A 5 -18.59 -5.50 -21.06
N LYS A 6 -17.41 -6.00 -20.67
CA LYS A 6 -17.01 -6.14 -19.26
C LYS A 6 -16.90 -4.80 -18.52
N SER A 7 -16.41 -3.76 -19.21
CA SER A 7 -16.33 -2.39 -18.68
C SER A 7 -17.72 -1.78 -18.44
N ILE A 8 -18.61 -1.88 -19.42
CA ILE A 8 -19.99 -1.39 -19.34
C ILE A 8 -20.75 -2.10 -18.20
N ASN A 9 -20.64 -3.42 -18.09
CA ASN A 9 -21.32 -4.19 -17.05
C ASN A 9 -20.78 -3.84 -15.64
N ARG A 10 -19.47 -3.59 -15.50
CA ARG A 10 -18.88 -3.10 -14.24
C ARG A 10 -19.38 -1.71 -13.86
N ASN A 11 -19.52 -0.80 -14.83
CA ASN A 11 -20.04 0.53 -14.58
C ASN A 11 -21.52 0.50 -14.15
N TYR A 12 -22.33 -0.34 -14.80
CA TYR A 12 -23.71 -0.58 -14.42
C TYR A 12 -23.82 -1.17 -13.00
N LEU A 13 -23.06 -2.22 -12.67
CA LEU A 13 -23.03 -2.77 -11.31
C LEU A 13 -22.58 -1.73 -10.27
N ARG A 14 -21.56 -0.93 -10.57
CA ARG A 14 -21.10 0.16 -9.69
C ARG A 14 -22.20 1.19 -9.46
N GLN A 15 -22.94 1.56 -10.50
CA GLN A 15 -24.03 2.51 -10.41
C GLN A 15 -25.19 1.94 -9.58
N LYS A 16 -25.56 0.67 -9.80
CA LYS A 16 -26.57 -0.03 -9.00
C LYS A 16 -26.17 -0.16 -7.52
N ILE A 17 -24.91 -0.45 -7.22
CA ILE A 17 -24.37 -0.49 -5.86
C ILE A 17 -24.42 0.91 -5.23
N LYS A 18 -24.03 1.96 -5.97
CA LYS A 18 -24.13 3.34 -5.48
C LYS A 18 -25.57 3.72 -5.14
N ILE A 19 -26.52 3.40 -6.01
CA ILE A 19 -27.95 3.66 -5.77
C ILE A 19 -28.44 2.88 -4.55
N LYS A 20 -28.11 1.59 -4.44
CA LYS A 20 -28.48 0.77 -3.28
C LYS A 20 -27.90 1.33 -1.97
N ASN A 21 -26.63 1.73 -1.97
CA ASN A 21 -25.99 2.31 -0.78
C ASN A 21 -26.57 3.69 -0.45
N PHE A 22 -26.91 4.48 -1.46
CA PHE A 22 -27.55 5.77 -1.27
C PHE A 22 -28.92 5.63 -0.59
N LEU A 23 -29.71 4.64 -1.02
CA LEU A 23 -31.06 4.37 -0.50
C LEU A 23 -31.05 3.66 0.86
N PHE A 24 -30.18 2.66 1.07
CA PHE A 24 -30.27 1.75 2.22
C PHE A 24 -29.03 1.72 3.11
N GLY A 25 -27.99 2.48 2.76
CA GLY A 25 -26.76 2.60 3.55
C GLY A 25 -26.80 3.73 4.55
N ASP A 26 -25.78 3.76 5.40
CA ASP A 26 -25.55 4.80 6.40
C ASP A 26 -24.07 5.19 6.45
N HIS A 27 -23.72 6.05 7.41
CA HIS A 27 -22.34 6.46 7.69
C HIS A 27 -21.80 5.81 8.98
N ASN A 28 -22.43 4.71 9.45
CA ASN A 28 -22.07 4.05 10.70
C ASN A 28 -20.89 3.09 10.49
N TYR A 29 -19.75 3.68 10.13
CA TYR A 29 -18.46 3.00 10.01
C TYR A 29 -17.37 3.93 10.53
N LYS A 30 -16.25 3.36 10.98
CA LYS A 30 -15.04 4.13 11.27
C LYS A 30 -14.14 4.19 10.04
N LYS A 31 -13.24 5.18 10.05
CA LYS A 31 -12.31 5.45 8.97
C LYS A 31 -10.95 4.88 9.31
N PHE A 32 -10.22 4.41 8.30
CA PHE A 32 -8.82 4.08 8.46
C PHE A 32 -8.01 4.48 7.23
N VAL A 33 -6.70 4.68 7.39
CA VAL A 33 -5.79 4.94 6.29
C VAL A 33 -4.57 4.05 6.42
N ILE A 34 -4.19 3.41 5.31
CA ILE A 34 -2.91 2.71 5.21
C ILE A 34 -1.90 3.69 4.67
N ILE A 35 -0.99 4.16 5.51
CA ILE A 35 0.10 5.07 5.13
C ILE A 35 1.34 4.23 4.83
N SER A 36 1.96 4.43 3.67
CA SER A 36 3.09 3.61 3.22
C SER A 36 3.83 4.24 2.02
N ARG A 37 4.54 3.43 1.24
CA ARG A 37 5.05 3.77 -0.10
C ARG A 37 4.83 2.61 -1.08
N SER A 38 5.23 2.81 -2.34
CA SER A 38 5.31 1.70 -3.29
C SER A 38 6.25 0.59 -2.78
N ARG A 39 5.97 -0.66 -3.19
CA ARG A 39 6.80 -1.85 -2.91
C ARG A 39 6.94 -2.27 -1.44
N THR A 40 6.02 -1.87 -0.56
CA THR A 40 5.93 -2.32 0.85
C THR A 40 4.97 -3.48 1.09
N GLY A 41 4.35 -4.02 0.04
CA GLY A 41 3.27 -5.00 0.19
C GLY A 41 1.90 -4.40 0.51
N SER A 42 1.71 -3.09 0.35
CA SER A 42 0.42 -2.42 0.60
C SER A 42 -0.75 -3.01 -0.21
N THR A 43 -0.49 -3.52 -1.42
CA THR A 43 -1.51 -4.23 -2.21
C THR A 43 -1.86 -5.60 -1.61
N LEU A 44 -0.90 -6.32 -1.02
CA LEU A 44 -1.14 -7.56 -0.28
C LEU A 44 -2.00 -7.28 0.96
N LEU A 45 -1.64 -6.28 1.76
CA LEU A 45 -2.43 -5.89 2.94
C LEU A 45 -3.86 -5.50 2.55
N LYS A 46 -4.04 -4.67 1.51
CA LYS A 46 -5.36 -4.33 0.96
C LYS A 46 -6.16 -5.59 0.59
N ALA A 47 -5.54 -6.58 -0.04
CA ALA A 47 -6.23 -7.80 -0.44
C ALA A 47 -6.70 -8.61 0.78
N LEU A 48 -5.86 -8.73 1.81
CA LEU A 48 -6.21 -9.41 3.07
C LEU A 48 -7.34 -8.70 3.81
N LEU A 49 -7.29 -7.37 3.91
CA LEU A 49 -8.36 -6.59 4.56
C LEU A 49 -9.69 -6.71 3.82
N ASN A 50 -9.70 -6.71 2.48
CA ASN A 50 -10.92 -6.86 1.69
C ASN A 50 -11.48 -8.30 1.67
N ASP A 51 -10.74 -9.29 2.19
CA ASP A 51 -11.31 -10.63 2.45
C ASP A 51 -12.24 -10.61 3.68
N HIS A 52 -12.16 -9.57 4.53
CA HIS A 52 -13.06 -9.39 5.66
C HIS A 52 -14.41 -8.79 5.23
N PRO A 53 -15.57 -9.40 5.61
CA PRO A 53 -16.89 -8.97 5.12
C PRO A 53 -17.34 -7.58 5.60
N ASN A 54 -16.71 -7.07 6.67
CA ASN A 54 -17.04 -5.77 7.28
C ASN A 54 -16.06 -4.65 6.92
N ILE A 55 -15.07 -4.89 6.05
CA ILE A 55 -14.05 -3.90 5.68
C ILE A 55 -14.18 -3.55 4.19
N ILE A 56 -14.06 -2.26 3.87
CA ILE A 56 -13.78 -1.77 2.52
C ILE A 56 -12.44 -1.06 2.56
N CYS A 57 -11.46 -1.58 1.83
CA CYS A 57 -10.16 -0.95 1.65
C CYS A 57 -9.96 -0.61 0.17
N GLU A 58 -9.80 0.66 -0.18
CA GLU A 58 -9.52 1.10 -1.55
C GLU A 58 -8.03 1.31 -1.84
N GLY A 59 -7.72 1.50 -3.13
CA GLY A 59 -6.36 1.79 -3.59
C GLY A 59 -5.88 3.19 -3.25
N GLU A 60 -4.94 3.70 -4.06
CA GLU A 60 -4.39 5.05 -3.92
C GLU A 60 -5.35 6.09 -4.53
N LEU A 61 -6.45 6.37 -3.83
CA LEU A 61 -7.52 7.29 -4.30
C LEU A 61 -7.01 8.71 -4.57
N PHE A 62 -5.99 9.12 -3.83
CA PHE A 62 -5.41 10.45 -3.86
C PHE A 62 -4.05 10.46 -4.58
N LYS A 63 -3.75 9.47 -5.44
CA LYS A 63 -2.50 9.46 -6.22
C LYS A 63 -2.43 10.60 -7.24
N VAL A 64 -3.44 10.65 -8.10
CA VAL A 64 -3.67 11.72 -9.08
C VAL A 64 -5.14 12.10 -8.98
N LEU A 65 -5.45 13.39 -8.80
CA LEU A 65 -6.80 13.82 -8.50
C LEU A 65 -7.71 13.91 -9.76
N ASN A 66 -7.13 14.09 -10.95
CA ASN A 66 -7.83 14.18 -12.24
C ASN A 66 -8.98 15.22 -12.22
N ASP A 67 -8.61 16.50 -12.08
CA ASP A 67 -9.51 17.67 -12.05
C ASP A 67 -10.51 17.72 -10.88
N LYS A 68 -10.36 16.83 -9.89
CA LYS A 68 -11.13 16.85 -8.65
C LYS A 68 -10.28 17.43 -7.53
N SER A 69 -10.92 18.04 -6.54
CA SER A 69 -10.25 18.37 -5.28
C SER A 69 -10.20 17.16 -4.34
N CYS A 70 -9.25 17.17 -3.42
CA CYS A 70 -9.20 16.24 -2.29
C CYS A 70 -10.55 16.19 -1.57
N LYS A 71 -11.18 17.35 -1.35
CA LYS A 71 -12.49 17.47 -0.69
C LYS A 71 -13.58 16.68 -1.41
N THR A 72 -13.62 16.74 -2.73
CA THR A 72 -14.60 16.01 -3.55
C THR A 72 -14.38 14.51 -3.48
N ILE A 73 -13.13 14.05 -3.60
CA ILE A 73 -12.78 12.63 -3.49
C ILE A 73 -13.12 12.11 -2.10
N TRP A 74 -12.74 12.83 -1.04
CA TRP A 74 -13.01 12.48 0.36
C TRP A 74 -14.50 12.32 0.64
N LYS A 75 -15.33 13.33 0.31
CA LYS A 75 -16.79 13.28 0.48
C LYS A 75 -17.44 12.14 -0.30
N THR A 76 -17.00 11.92 -1.54
CA THR A 76 -17.56 10.85 -2.38
C THR A 76 -17.19 9.47 -1.83
N PHE A 77 -15.94 9.30 -1.40
CA PHE A 77 -15.45 8.03 -0.89
C PHE A 77 -16.11 7.68 0.45
N TYR A 78 -16.24 8.64 1.37
CA TYR A 78 -16.89 8.48 2.66
C TYR A 78 -18.39 8.85 2.65
N GLY A 79 -19.09 8.65 1.53
CA GLY A 79 -20.55 8.63 1.52
C GLY A 79 -21.13 7.33 2.08
N LYS A 80 -22.46 7.16 2.04
CA LYS A 80 -23.17 5.99 2.57
C LYS A 80 -22.58 4.63 2.14
N LYS A 81 -22.54 3.67 3.07
CA LYS A 81 -22.08 2.28 2.87
C LYS A 81 -23.14 1.28 3.34
N PRO A 82 -23.11 0.02 2.87
CA PRO A 82 -23.99 -1.01 3.42
C PRO A 82 -23.80 -1.14 4.94
N LYS A 83 -24.89 -1.30 5.70
CA LYS A 83 -24.87 -1.36 7.18
C LYS A 83 -23.93 -2.42 7.79
N LYS A 84 -23.60 -3.46 7.03
CA LYS A 84 -22.63 -4.50 7.45
C LYS A 84 -21.18 -4.01 7.45
N ILE A 85 -20.87 -2.91 6.77
CA ILE A 85 -19.51 -2.37 6.69
C ILE A 85 -19.26 -1.56 7.95
N GLN A 86 -18.22 -1.94 8.68
CA GLN A 86 -17.81 -1.31 9.94
C GLN A 86 -16.58 -0.42 9.75
N GLN A 87 -15.77 -0.71 8.73
CA GLN A 87 -14.50 -0.03 8.49
C GLN A 87 -14.32 0.32 7.02
N VAL A 88 -13.96 1.58 6.75
CA VAL A 88 -13.77 2.10 5.40
C VAL A 88 -12.44 2.85 5.35
N GLY A 89 -11.59 2.50 4.39
CA GLY A 89 -10.29 3.12 4.29
C GLY A 89 -9.65 2.98 2.93
N PHE A 90 -8.50 3.62 2.77
CA PHE A 90 -7.75 3.63 1.51
C PHE A 90 -6.25 3.64 1.78
N LYS A 91 -5.46 3.42 0.72
CA LYS A 91 -4.01 3.57 0.76
C LYS A 91 -3.60 5.00 0.44
N LEU A 92 -2.68 5.56 1.21
CA LEU A 92 -2.02 6.82 0.93
C LEU A 92 -0.51 6.60 0.97
N PHE A 93 0.22 7.05 -0.05
CA PHE A 93 1.68 7.00 -0.01
C PHE A 93 2.24 8.32 0.48
N TYR A 94 3.41 8.29 1.10
CA TYR A 94 4.05 9.48 1.69
C TYR A 94 4.12 10.67 0.73
N TYR A 95 4.36 10.39 -0.55
CA TYR A 95 4.51 11.38 -1.63
C TYR A 95 3.20 11.62 -2.42
N HIS A 96 2.05 11.12 -1.95
CA HIS A 96 0.75 11.45 -2.52
C HIS A 96 0.10 12.62 -1.77
N PRO A 97 -0.74 13.42 -2.42
CA PRO A 97 -1.02 13.43 -3.88
C PRO A 97 0.18 13.83 -4.74
N PHE A 98 0.14 13.61 -6.05
CA PHE A 98 1.10 14.23 -6.97
C PHE A 98 0.68 15.65 -7.36
N ASP A 99 -0.62 15.93 -7.39
CA ASP A 99 -1.21 17.25 -7.63
C ASP A 99 -0.94 18.23 -6.47
N GLU A 100 -1.02 19.54 -6.71
CA GLU A 100 -0.77 20.59 -5.69
C GLU A 100 -1.72 20.54 -4.49
N ASP A 101 -2.97 20.10 -4.68
CA ASP A 101 -3.94 19.94 -3.59
C ASP A 101 -3.55 18.73 -2.71
N LYS A 102 -2.87 18.99 -1.59
CA LYS A 102 -2.46 17.98 -0.58
C LYS A 102 -3.41 17.86 0.62
N GLN A 103 -4.60 18.47 0.58
CA GLN A 103 -5.48 18.62 1.75
C GLN A 103 -5.93 17.29 2.39
N VAL A 104 -5.77 16.16 1.70
CA VAL A 104 -6.04 14.83 2.28
C VAL A 104 -5.29 14.59 3.59
N TRP A 105 -4.06 15.09 3.73
CA TRP A 105 -3.29 14.94 4.97
C TRP A 105 -3.93 15.72 6.13
N ASP A 106 -4.43 16.92 5.85
CA ASP A 106 -5.16 17.72 6.85
C ASP A 106 -6.49 17.07 7.22
N PHE A 107 -7.19 16.48 6.25
CA PHE A 107 -8.43 15.75 6.54
C PHE A 107 -8.20 14.55 7.45
N ILE A 108 -7.08 13.83 7.26
CA ILE A 108 -6.72 12.71 8.14
C ILE A 108 -6.39 13.23 9.54
N LYS A 109 -5.56 14.27 9.65
CA LYS A 109 -5.17 14.85 10.95
C LYS A 109 -6.34 15.42 11.75
N ASN A 110 -7.38 15.91 11.06
CA ASN A 110 -8.58 16.47 11.70
C ASN A 110 -9.68 15.42 11.98
N GLU A 111 -9.46 14.14 11.68
CA GLU A 111 -10.44 13.08 11.90
C GLU A 111 -10.24 12.40 13.26
N LYS A 112 -11.13 12.67 14.22
CA LYS A 112 -10.97 12.27 15.63
C LYS A 112 -10.92 10.75 15.90
N ASP A 113 -11.48 9.93 15.01
CA ASP A 113 -11.59 8.47 15.18
C ASP A 113 -10.96 7.67 14.03
N VAL A 114 -10.00 8.26 13.31
CA VAL A 114 -9.30 7.54 12.23
C VAL A 114 -8.28 6.56 12.82
N THR A 115 -8.26 5.34 12.29
CA THR A 115 -7.19 4.38 12.56
C THR A 115 -6.08 4.53 11.53
N ILE A 116 -4.84 4.70 11.98
CA ILE A 116 -3.67 4.79 11.12
C ILE A 116 -2.96 3.44 11.11
N ILE A 117 -2.84 2.87 9.91
CA ILE A 117 -2.05 1.67 9.67
C ILE A 117 -0.80 2.08 8.92
N HIS A 118 0.36 2.07 9.58
CA HIS A 118 1.63 2.40 8.95
C HIS A 118 2.31 1.11 8.48
N LEU A 119 2.39 0.93 7.17
CA LEU A 119 3.03 -0.24 6.58
C LEU A 119 4.44 0.14 6.11
N VAL A 120 5.45 -0.42 6.76
CA VAL A 120 6.86 -0.18 6.46
C VAL A 120 7.50 -1.39 5.79
N ARG A 121 8.71 -1.23 5.26
CA ARG A 121 9.49 -2.34 4.74
C ARG A 121 10.94 -2.15 5.13
N GLU A 122 11.40 -3.01 6.03
CA GLU A 122 12.69 -2.88 6.71
C GLU A 122 13.84 -2.85 5.70
N ASN A 123 13.80 -3.74 4.68
CA ASN A 123 14.81 -3.73 3.63
C ASN A 123 14.44 -2.77 2.48
N MET A 124 14.83 -1.49 2.64
CA MET A 124 14.64 -0.41 1.67
C MET A 124 15.34 -0.65 0.32
N LEU A 125 16.55 -1.24 0.32
CA LEU A 125 17.26 -1.61 -0.90
C LEU A 125 16.43 -2.59 -1.73
N ARG A 126 15.84 -3.61 -1.09
CA ARG A 126 14.96 -4.57 -1.76
C ARG A 126 13.68 -3.95 -2.27
N ALA A 127 13.12 -2.97 -1.57
CA ALA A 127 12.00 -2.20 -2.06
C ALA A 127 12.39 -1.41 -3.33
N PHE A 128 13.58 -0.79 -3.33
CA PHE A 128 14.10 0.02 -4.41
C PHE A 128 14.47 -0.80 -5.66
N VAL A 129 15.20 -1.90 -5.51
CA VAL A 129 15.44 -2.89 -6.59
C VAL A 129 14.11 -3.31 -7.20
N SER A 130 13.13 -3.61 -6.35
CA SER A 130 11.83 -4.04 -6.83
C SER A 130 11.07 -2.96 -7.59
N GLN A 131 11.30 -1.69 -7.29
CA GLN A 131 10.77 -0.56 -8.04
C GLN A 131 11.45 -0.44 -9.41
N LYS A 132 12.79 -0.44 -9.46
CA LYS A 132 13.57 -0.38 -10.71
C LYS A 132 13.22 -1.52 -11.67
N ILE A 133 13.04 -2.75 -11.16
CA ILE A 133 12.55 -3.89 -11.95
C ILE A 133 11.15 -3.63 -12.49
N GLY A 134 10.24 -3.08 -11.68
CA GLY A 134 8.88 -2.76 -12.11
C GLY A 134 8.85 -1.68 -13.19
N GLU A 135 9.72 -0.67 -13.09
CA GLU A 135 9.88 0.40 -14.08
C GLU A 135 10.45 -0.13 -15.40
N LYS A 136 11.45 -1.01 -15.34
CA LYS A 136 12.07 -1.69 -16.48
C LYS A 136 11.08 -2.62 -17.20
N THR A 137 10.37 -3.47 -16.45
CA THR A 137 9.52 -4.53 -17.00
C THR A 137 8.06 -4.12 -17.23
N LYS A 138 7.64 -2.97 -16.69
CA LYS A 138 6.24 -2.52 -16.59
C LYS A 138 5.32 -3.52 -15.87
N LYS A 139 5.87 -4.43 -15.07
CA LYS A 139 5.13 -5.41 -14.26
C LYS A 139 5.28 -5.08 -12.77
N TRP A 140 4.16 -4.86 -12.09
CA TRP A 140 4.15 -4.34 -10.72
C TRP A 140 3.61 -5.32 -9.67
N THR A 141 2.99 -6.44 -10.06
CA THR A 141 2.39 -7.39 -9.11
C THR A 141 2.52 -8.81 -9.63
N GLU A 142 2.57 -9.79 -8.73
CA GLU A 142 2.60 -11.21 -9.07
C GLU A 142 1.37 -11.92 -8.51
N ASN A 143 0.76 -12.80 -9.32
CA ASN A 143 -0.43 -13.57 -8.95
C ASN A 143 -0.14 -15.07 -9.13
N ILE A 144 -0.48 -15.88 -8.12
CA ILE A 144 -0.23 -17.34 -8.15
C ILE A 144 -0.88 -17.99 -9.37
N ASN A 145 -2.07 -17.56 -9.76
CA ASN A 145 -2.83 -18.15 -10.86
C ASN A 145 -2.41 -17.63 -12.24
N ARG A 146 -1.65 -16.53 -12.30
CA ARG A 146 -1.22 -15.90 -13.55
C ARG A 146 0.18 -15.29 -13.38
N PRO A 147 1.21 -16.13 -13.23
CA PRO A 147 2.55 -15.64 -13.06
C PRO A 147 3.05 -14.95 -14.33
N HIS A 148 3.80 -13.86 -14.20
CA HIS A 148 4.41 -13.17 -15.33
C HIS A 148 5.57 -13.96 -15.97
N LYS A 149 6.14 -14.95 -15.27
CA LYS A 149 7.27 -15.79 -15.73
C LYS A 149 8.43 -14.98 -16.32
N LEU A 150 8.85 -13.94 -15.59
CA LEU A 150 10.00 -13.13 -16.00
C LEU A 150 11.30 -13.88 -15.71
N GLU A 151 12.14 -14.03 -16.73
CA GLU A 151 13.52 -14.53 -16.62
C GLU A 151 14.39 -13.63 -15.73
N LEU A 152 15.38 -14.20 -15.06
CA LEU A 152 16.25 -13.50 -14.11
C LEU A 152 16.98 -12.31 -14.76
N ASP A 153 17.49 -12.47 -15.99
CA ASP A 153 18.23 -11.41 -16.67
C ASP A 153 17.37 -10.17 -16.95
N ASN A 154 16.07 -10.35 -17.15
CA ASN A 154 15.14 -9.24 -17.28
C ASN A 154 14.94 -8.48 -15.95
N LYS A 155 15.22 -9.13 -14.82
CA LYS A 155 15.12 -8.56 -13.47
C LYS A 155 16.43 -7.96 -12.96
N LYS A 156 17.56 -8.14 -13.64
CA LYS A 156 18.82 -7.51 -13.25
C LYS A 156 18.79 -6.00 -13.47
N VAL A 157 19.28 -5.24 -12.50
CA VAL A 157 19.39 -3.78 -12.51
C VAL A 157 20.76 -3.34 -11.99
N SER A 158 21.30 -2.25 -12.51
CA SER A 158 22.39 -1.51 -11.86
C SER A 158 21.80 -0.37 -11.05
N LEU A 159 22.37 -0.09 -9.88
CA LEU A 159 21.95 1.03 -9.04
C LEU A 159 23.09 2.01 -8.84
N ASP A 160 22.76 3.29 -8.85
CA ASP A 160 23.69 4.35 -8.47
C ASP A 160 23.74 4.51 -6.94
N TYR A 161 24.93 4.83 -6.41
CA TYR A 161 25.14 4.95 -4.96
C TYR A 161 24.41 6.18 -4.39
N ASP A 162 24.55 7.34 -5.04
CA ASP A 162 23.96 8.59 -4.57
C ASP A 162 22.43 8.51 -4.63
N GLU A 163 21.88 7.90 -5.69
CA GLU A 163 20.45 7.64 -5.81
C GLU A 163 19.93 6.71 -4.68
N CYS A 164 20.70 5.68 -4.31
CA CYS A 164 20.36 4.81 -3.19
C CYS A 164 20.37 5.59 -1.87
N LEU A 165 21.42 6.37 -1.62
CA LEU A 165 21.58 7.15 -0.40
C LEU A 165 20.44 8.18 -0.23
N GLU A 166 20.12 8.93 -1.29
CA GLU A 166 19.00 9.88 -1.30
C GLU A 166 17.69 9.14 -1.01
N THR A 167 17.48 8.00 -1.68
CA THR A 167 16.27 7.20 -1.51
C THR A 167 16.10 6.71 -0.07
N PHE A 168 17.13 6.12 0.54
CA PHE A 168 17.06 5.58 1.90
C PHE A 168 16.83 6.68 2.94
N THR A 169 17.59 7.77 2.83
CA THR A 169 17.43 8.96 3.68
C THR A 169 16.01 9.50 3.61
N LYS A 170 15.46 9.64 2.41
CA LYS A 170 14.10 10.15 2.18
C LYS A 170 13.04 9.22 2.77
N ILE A 171 13.18 7.90 2.61
CA ILE A 171 12.24 6.93 3.19
C ILE A 171 12.28 6.98 4.71
N SER A 172 13.48 6.98 5.31
CA SER A 172 13.65 7.06 6.77
C SER A 172 13.01 8.33 7.34
N SER A 173 13.18 9.46 6.64
CA SER A 173 12.53 10.73 7.00
C SER A 173 11.01 10.64 6.94
N TYR A 174 10.43 10.07 5.86
CA TYR A 174 8.98 9.87 5.78
C TYR A 174 8.44 8.99 6.89
N GLU A 175 9.10 7.86 7.18
CA GLU A 175 8.65 6.95 8.23
C GLU A 175 8.70 7.62 9.60
N SER A 176 9.77 8.35 9.89
CA SER A 176 9.92 9.12 11.13
C SER A 176 8.86 10.21 11.26
N GLN A 177 8.55 10.94 10.17
CA GLN A 177 7.53 11.97 10.16
C GLN A 177 6.13 11.38 10.42
N VAL A 178 5.79 10.25 9.81
CA VAL A 178 4.49 9.59 10.04
C VAL A 178 4.35 9.11 11.47
N ARG A 179 5.39 8.48 12.04
CA ARG A 179 5.41 8.08 13.45
C ARG A 179 5.21 9.28 14.37
N LYS A 180 5.86 10.41 14.06
CA LYS A 180 5.73 11.65 14.84
C LYS A 180 4.34 12.27 14.73
N ASP A 181 3.81 12.41 13.52
CA ASP A 181 2.54 13.09 13.24
C ASP A 181 1.33 12.35 13.79
N PHE A 182 1.41 11.01 13.85
CA PHE A 182 0.29 10.16 14.21
C PHE A 182 0.48 9.39 15.52
N ARG A 183 1.48 9.74 16.34
CA ARG A 183 1.78 9.07 17.62
C ARG A 183 0.58 9.03 18.60
N ASP A 184 -0.27 10.06 18.56
CA ASP A 184 -1.40 10.25 19.46
C ASP A 184 -2.73 9.73 18.86
N PHE A 185 -2.67 9.07 17.69
CA PHE A 185 -3.82 8.45 17.02
C PHE A 185 -3.95 6.97 17.41
N ASN A 186 -5.07 6.33 17.04
CA ASN A 186 -5.15 4.87 17.02
C ASN A 186 -4.23 4.34 15.92
N PHE A 187 -2.99 4.03 16.28
CA PHE A 187 -1.89 3.76 15.36
C PHE A 187 -1.41 2.31 15.48
N VAL A 188 -1.21 1.64 14.34
CA VAL A 188 -0.59 0.32 14.26
C VAL A 188 0.46 0.31 13.15
N GLU A 189 1.68 -0.07 13.50
CA GLU A 189 2.77 -0.27 12.54
C GLU A 189 2.94 -1.76 12.23
N LEU A 190 3.21 -2.08 10.97
CA LEU A 190 3.45 -3.43 10.48
C LEU A 190 4.58 -3.40 9.45
N SER A 191 5.53 -4.33 9.54
CA SER A 191 6.53 -4.50 8.48
C SER A 191 6.05 -5.46 7.40
N TYR A 192 6.54 -5.25 6.17
CA TYR A 192 6.35 -6.17 5.06
C TYR A 192 6.91 -7.56 5.39
N GLU A 193 8.04 -7.62 6.10
CA GLU A 193 8.75 -8.82 6.49
C GLU A 193 7.84 -9.72 7.36
N ASP A 194 7.22 -9.14 8.39
CA ASP A 194 6.25 -9.84 9.24
C ASP A 194 5.00 -10.26 8.45
N LEU A 195 4.44 -9.34 7.66
CA LEU A 195 3.27 -9.63 6.82
C LEU A 195 3.56 -10.77 5.83
N ASN A 196 4.76 -10.84 5.29
CA ASN A 196 5.13 -11.85 4.32
C ASN A 196 5.39 -13.21 5.00
N LYS A 197 6.06 -13.20 6.16
CA LYS A 197 6.41 -14.38 6.97
C LYS A 197 5.17 -15.09 7.50
N ASP A 198 4.29 -14.37 8.18
CA ASP A 198 3.06 -14.92 8.75
C ASP A 198 1.89 -13.93 8.64
N LYS A 199 1.13 -14.08 7.56
CA LYS A 199 -0.01 -13.20 7.23
C LYS A 199 -1.10 -13.25 8.28
N ASP A 200 -1.31 -14.42 8.90
CA ASP A 200 -2.41 -14.63 9.83
C ASP A 200 -2.12 -13.96 11.18
N ASN A 201 -0.90 -14.09 11.68
CA ASN A 201 -0.48 -13.39 12.88
C ASN A 201 -0.30 -11.88 12.66
N ALA A 202 0.26 -11.47 11.53
CA ALA A 202 0.47 -10.06 11.19
C ALA A 202 -0.83 -9.25 11.08
N ILE A 203 -1.96 -9.86 10.68
CA ILE A 203 -3.23 -9.13 10.53
C ILE A 203 -3.98 -8.93 11.85
N LYS A 204 -3.71 -9.74 12.88
CA LYS A 204 -4.46 -9.71 14.16
C LYS A 204 -4.38 -8.34 14.85
N PRO A 205 -3.21 -7.69 15.00
CA PRO A 205 -3.13 -6.35 15.57
C PRO A 205 -3.93 -5.32 14.76
N ILE A 206 -3.96 -5.46 13.43
CA ILE A 206 -4.73 -4.57 12.56
C ILE A 206 -6.24 -4.75 12.77
N PHE A 207 -6.74 -5.99 12.81
CA PHE A 207 -8.16 -6.23 13.12
C PHE A 207 -8.56 -5.75 14.50
N LYS A 208 -7.68 -5.90 15.49
CA LYS A 208 -7.88 -5.36 16.84
C LYS A 208 -7.97 -3.82 16.80
N ALA A 209 -7.03 -3.15 16.15
CA ALA A 209 -7.04 -1.68 16.01
C ALA A 209 -8.29 -1.18 15.26
N LEU A 210 -8.73 -1.93 14.25
CA LEU A 210 -9.96 -1.68 13.51
C LEU A 210 -11.25 -2.10 14.26
N GLY A 211 -11.15 -2.74 15.43
CA GLY A 211 -12.33 -3.18 16.20
C GLY A 211 -13.26 -4.13 15.45
N VAL A 212 -12.73 -4.95 14.54
CA VAL A 212 -13.51 -5.98 13.82
C VAL A 212 -13.18 -7.37 14.37
N PRO A 213 -14.11 -8.35 14.29
CA PRO A 213 -13.81 -9.72 14.68
C PRO A 213 -12.63 -10.28 13.91
N TYR A 214 -11.83 -11.12 14.56
CA TYR A 214 -10.80 -11.87 13.85
C TYR A 214 -11.46 -12.82 12.84
N LYS A 215 -10.90 -12.85 11.64
CA LYS A 215 -11.24 -13.81 10.58
C LYS A 215 -9.95 -14.29 9.94
N LYS A 216 -9.81 -15.60 9.76
CA LYS A 216 -8.72 -16.17 8.95
C LYS A 216 -8.84 -15.67 7.51
N VAL A 217 -7.82 -14.96 7.04
CA VAL A 217 -7.81 -14.33 5.71
C VAL A 217 -7.01 -15.14 4.70
N LYS A 218 -7.41 -15.08 3.43
CA LYS A 218 -6.68 -15.72 2.31
C LYS A 218 -6.27 -14.70 1.26
N THR A 219 -5.21 -15.02 0.50
CA THR A 219 -4.77 -14.19 -0.63
C THR A 219 -4.11 -15.07 -1.70
N VAL A 220 -4.25 -14.65 -2.96
CA VAL A 220 -3.59 -15.26 -4.12
C VAL A 220 -2.36 -14.46 -4.58
N MET A 221 -1.97 -13.44 -3.81
CA MET A 221 -0.83 -12.60 -4.11
C MET A 221 0.48 -13.26 -3.66
N LYS A 222 1.52 -13.14 -4.49
CA LYS A 222 2.88 -13.63 -4.19
C LYS A 222 3.89 -12.49 -4.30
N LYS A 223 5.03 -12.63 -3.60
CA LYS A 223 6.22 -11.80 -3.82
C LYS A 223 6.72 -11.97 -5.25
N GLN A 224 6.94 -10.86 -5.95
CA GLN A 224 7.30 -10.83 -7.38
C GLN A 224 8.78 -11.15 -7.64
N ASN A 225 9.67 -10.53 -6.86
CA ASN A 225 11.12 -10.68 -6.97
C ASN A 225 11.61 -11.38 -5.69
N SER A 226 11.51 -12.71 -5.66
CA SER A 226 11.88 -13.53 -4.51
C SER A 226 13.37 -13.84 -4.44
N GLU A 227 14.09 -13.63 -5.54
CA GLU A 227 15.52 -13.88 -5.70
C GLU A 227 16.38 -13.04 -4.72
N HIS A 228 17.63 -13.44 -4.52
CA HIS A 228 18.56 -12.72 -3.66
C HIS A 228 18.95 -11.37 -4.29
N LEU A 229 19.28 -10.39 -3.45
CA LEU A 229 19.68 -9.07 -3.96
C LEU A 229 20.97 -9.15 -4.80
N TYR A 230 21.89 -10.04 -4.40
CA TYR A 230 23.10 -10.36 -5.15
C TYR A 230 22.82 -10.76 -6.61
N ASP A 231 21.75 -11.53 -6.85
CA ASP A 231 21.39 -11.98 -8.21
C ASP A 231 20.69 -10.89 -9.04
N LEU A 232 20.08 -9.91 -8.36
CA LEU A 232 19.26 -8.87 -8.97
C LEU A 232 20.02 -7.57 -9.22
N ILE A 233 21.11 -7.31 -8.51
CA ILE A 233 21.90 -6.08 -8.61
C ILE A 233 23.22 -6.40 -9.32
N GLN A 234 23.42 -5.82 -10.51
CA GLN A 234 24.61 -6.10 -11.33
C GLN A 234 25.91 -5.63 -10.67
N ASN A 235 25.88 -4.49 -9.98
CA ASN A 235 27.01 -3.91 -9.26
C ASN A 235 26.91 -4.10 -7.73
N TYR A 236 26.41 -5.26 -7.27
CA TYR A 236 26.14 -5.53 -5.85
C TYR A 236 27.37 -5.29 -4.94
N ASN A 237 28.51 -5.87 -5.30
CA ASN A 237 29.73 -5.79 -4.49
C ASN A 237 30.27 -4.36 -4.41
N GLU A 238 30.16 -3.59 -5.49
CA GLU A 238 30.55 -2.17 -5.49
C GLU A 238 29.70 -1.37 -4.50
N LEU A 239 28.38 -1.55 -4.54
CA LEU A 239 27.46 -0.87 -3.63
C LEU A 239 27.65 -1.31 -2.18
N LEU A 240 27.79 -2.62 -1.93
CA LEU A 240 28.07 -3.15 -0.60
C LEU A 240 29.34 -2.50 -0.02
N ASN A 241 30.40 -2.40 -0.81
CA ASN A 241 31.64 -1.77 -0.36
C ASN A 241 31.46 -0.28 -0.05
N LYS A 242 30.66 0.45 -0.83
CA LYS A 242 30.37 1.88 -0.59
C LYS A 242 29.48 2.11 0.65
N PHE A 243 28.56 1.20 0.94
CA PHE A 243 27.67 1.27 2.11
C PHE A 243 28.22 0.60 3.37
N LYS A 244 29.39 -0.02 3.29
CA LYS A 244 30.05 -0.64 4.44
C LYS A 244 30.31 0.41 5.54
N ASP A 245 30.09 0.03 6.79
CA ASP A 245 30.26 0.88 7.97
C ASP A 245 29.34 2.13 8.00
N THR A 246 28.33 2.18 7.12
CA THR A 246 27.26 3.19 7.16
C THR A 246 26.03 2.65 7.90
N GLU A 247 25.11 3.53 8.29
CA GLU A 247 23.83 3.13 8.90
C GLU A 247 22.96 2.25 7.97
N TRP A 248 23.27 2.22 6.66
CA TRP A 248 22.51 1.48 5.64
C TRP A 248 23.11 0.10 5.32
N GLU A 249 24.24 -0.28 5.91
CA GLU A 249 24.92 -1.56 5.61
C GLU A 249 24.00 -2.76 5.82
N TYR A 250 23.13 -2.73 6.83
CA TYR A 250 22.20 -3.83 7.14
C TYR A 250 21.24 -4.17 6.00
N LEU A 251 21.04 -3.27 5.02
CA LEU A 251 20.17 -3.50 3.86
C LEU A 251 20.72 -4.57 2.90
N PHE A 252 22.01 -4.89 3.01
CA PHE A 252 22.70 -5.90 2.20
C PHE A 252 22.78 -7.28 2.91
N LYS A 253 22.14 -7.43 4.07
CA LYS A 253 22.03 -8.69 4.81
C LYS A 253 20.78 -9.48 4.43
#